data_AF-A0A349GN97-F1
#
_entry.id   AF-A0A349GN97-F1
#
_cell.length_a   1.000
_cell.length_b   1.000
_cell.length_c   1.000
_cell.angle_alpha   90.00
_cell.angle_beta   90.00
_cell.angle_gamma   90.00
#
_symmetry.space_group_name_H-M   'P 1'
#
loop_
_entity.id
_entity.type
_entity.pdbx_description
1 polymer ?
#
loop_
_entity_poly.entity_id
_entity_poly.type
_entity_poly.pdbx_seq_one_letter_code
_entity_poly.pdbx_strand_id
1 'polypeptide(L)'
;PEFMNGCGVFADIIQQSVIAAYDAVQNAFEERKSRYEYLEFLKRDMNVRDFSATLLLMITVPVNDEQFVISCQIGDGMIAAVSSFMPCSEAVKLLGEADGGAFAGETDFLTSESMKRRETLMGRTRIARRKISDILIMTDGVADDYYPNASQLSRLYTDLQLNNIIPVRDNPDKKADNDIISRIPEPVSYPWVNDNNIEIAINYSSEIAQSCGISTEDLWQNSAVINAAREKLRKADNISGEKQLKTWLDRKKLSADNLSGEEKLKIWLDNYVERGSFDDRTLVVCSLSGNRG
;
A
#
# COMPACT_ATOMS: atom_id res chain seq x y z
N PRO A 1 1.70 -27.01 -20.20
CA PRO A 1 2.70 -26.50 -21.19
C PRO A 1 2.47 -25.02 -21.54
N GLU A 2 1.24 -24.66 -21.95
CA GLU A 2 0.89 -23.28 -22.35
C GLU A 2 1.03 -22.24 -21.22
N PHE A 3 0.57 -22.57 -20.01
CA PHE A 3 0.72 -21.68 -18.84
C PHE A 3 2.18 -21.37 -18.52
N MET A 4 3.04 -22.40 -18.48
CA MET A 4 4.47 -22.21 -18.21
C MET A 4 5.17 -21.41 -19.30
N ASN A 5 4.75 -21.58 -20.56
CA ASN A 5 5.24 -20.75 -21.66
C ASN A 5 4.82 -19.28 -21.46
N GLY A 6 3.56 -19.03 -21.10
CA GLY A 6 3.06 -17.70 -20.75
C GLY A 6 3.85 -17.07 -19.59
N CYS A 7 4.11 -17.82 -18.52
CA CYS A 7 4.97 -17.37 -17.41
C CYS A 7 6.35 -16.92 -17.91
N GLY A 8 6.97 -17.68 -18.82
CA GLY A 8 8.26 -17.33 -19.40
C GLY A 8 8.23 -16.03 -20.20
N VAL A 9 7.19 -15.82 -21.01
CA VAL A 9 6.99 -14.58 -21.78
C VAL A 9 6.83 -13.38 -20.85
N PHE A 10 5.94 -13.48 -19.85
CA PHE A 10 5.72 -12.37 -18.91
C PHE A 10 6.94 -12.10 -18.03
N ALA A 11 7.68 -13.13 -17.62
CA ALA A 11 8.94 -12.98 -16.91
C ALA A 11 9.98 -12.23 -17.76
N ASP A 12 10.06 -12.54 -19.04
CA ASP A 12 10.96 -11.81 -19.94
C ASP A 12 10.54 -10.35 -20.10
N ILE A 13 9.25 -10.08 -20.28
CA ILE A 13 8.70 -8.72 -20.38
C ILE A 13 9.04 -7.89 -19.14
N ILE A 14 8.75 -8.41 -17.95
CA ILE A 14 8.93 -7.63 -16.71
C ILE A 14 10.42 -7.39 -16.43
N GLN A 15 11.30 -8.35 -16.72
CA GLN A 15 12.74 -8.22 -16.55
C GLN A 15 13.33 -7.24 -17.56
N GLN A 16 12.92 -7.30 -18.83
CA GLN A 16 13.34 -6.31 -19.83
C GLN A 16 12.84 -4.91 -19.49
N SER A 17 11.65 -4.78 -18.89
CA SER A 17 11.12 -3.49 -18.44
C SER A 17 11.99 -2.87 -17.34
N VAL A 18 12.52 -3.69 -16.43
CA VAL A 18 13.48 -3.25 -15.41
C VAL A 18 14.80 -2.78 -16.04
N ILE A 19 15.32 -3.50 -17.04
CA ILE A 19 16.53 -3.09 -17.77
C ILE A 19 16.28 -1.77 -18.51
N ALA A 20 15.13 -1.63 -19.17
CA ALA A 20 14.75 -0.39 -19.83
C ALA A 20 14.64 0.78 -18.85
N ALA A 21 14.12 0.54 -17.63
CA ALA A 21 14.08 1.55 -16.58
C ALA A 21 15.49 1.93 -16.08
N TYR A 22 16.38 0.96 -15.91
CA TYR A 22 17.81 1.21 -15.63
C TYR A 22 18.41 2.13 -16.69
N ASP A 23 18.25 1.79 -17.97
CA ASP A 23 18.84 2.54 -19.08
C ASP A 23 18.24 3.95 -19.17
N ALA A 24 16.95 4.10 -18.90
CA ALA A 24 16.29 5.41 -18.84
C ALA A 24 16.91 6.32 -17.77
N VAL A 25 17.24 5.78 -16.59
CA VAL A 25 17.91 6.54 -15.52
C VAL A 25 19.34 6.91 -15.93
N GLN A 26 20.09 5.99 -16.54
CA GLN A 26 21.44 6.28 -17.05
C GLN A 26 21.42 7.38 -18.12
N ASN A 27 20.50 7.30 -19.08
CA ASN A 27 20.36 8.32 -20.11
C ASN A 27 19.99 9.68 -19.51
N ALA A 28 19.10 9.70 -18.52
CA ALA A 28 18.75 10.94 -17.80
C ALA A 28 19.94 11.54 -17.06
N PHE A 29 20.82 10.71 -16.47
CA PHE A 29 22.07 11.18 -15.87
C PHE A 29 23.00 11.77 -16.94
N GLU A 30 23.24 11.06 -18.04
CA GLU A 30 24.10 11.52 -19.14
C GLU A 30 23.64 12.86 -19.74
N GLU A 31 22.33 13.05 -19.90
CA GLU A 31 21.73 14.30 -20.40
C GLU A 31 21.86 15.50 -19.44
N ARG A 32 22.03 15.24 -18.14
CA ARG A 32 21.94 16.26 -17.07
C ARG A 32 23.26 16.53 -16.38
N LYS A 33 24.21 15.58 -16.38
CA LYS A 33 25.47 15.65 -15.63
C LYS A 33 26.34 16.88 -15.94
N SER A 34 26.17 17.52 -17.09
CA SER A 34 26.92 18.71 -17.49
C SER A 34 26.07 19.99 -17.56
N ARG A 35 24.80 19.96 -17.14
CA ARG A 35 23.96 21.16 -17.12
C ARG A 35 24.33 22.04 -15.94
N TYR A 36 24.66 23.30 -16.23
CA TYR A 36 25.13 24.26 -15.24
C TYR A 36 24.15 24.44 -14.06
N GLU A 37 22.85 24.47 -14.33
CA GLU A 37 21.80 24.63 -13.31
C GLU A 37 21.88 23.58 -12.18
N TYR A 38 22.21 22.32 -12.51
CA TYR A 38 22.33 21.26 -11.52
C TYR A 38 23.69 21.27 -10.81
N LEU A 39 24.77 21.59 -11.54
CA LEU A 39 26.11 21.69 -10.96
C LEU A 39 26.21 22.85 -9.97
N GLU A 40 25.60 23.99 -10.30
CA GLU A 40 25.52 25.16 -9.41
C GLU A 40 24.75 24.82 -8.12
N PHE A 41 23.63 24.10 -8.22
CA PHE A 41 22.85 23.66 -7.07
C PHE A 41 23.60 22.66 -6.19
N LEU A 42 24.21 21.63 -6.79
CA LEU A 42 24.90 20.55 -6.07
C LEU A 42 26.26 20.97 -5.51
N LYS A 43 26.91 21.99 -6.09
CA LYS A 43 28.27 22.45 -5.77
C LYS A 43 29.34 21.37 -5.89
N ARG A 44 29.08 20.36 -6.73
CA ARG A 44 30.00 19.28 -7.11
C ARG A 44 29.59 18.69 -8.45
N ASP A 45 30.46 17.86 -9.02
CA ASP A 45 30.08 17.03 -10.15
C ASP A 45 28.98 16.05 -9.76
N MET A 46 28.08 15.83 -10.70
CA MET A 46 26.97 14.89 -10.55
C MET A 46 27.48 13.46 -10.62
N ASN A 47 26.90 12.58 -9.81
CA ASN A 47 27.16 11.15 -9.84
C ASN A 47 25.89 10.41 -10.24
N VAL A 48 26.01 9.27 -10.93
CA VAL A 48 24.84 8.45 -11.29
C VAL A 48 24.01 8.03 -10.07
N ARG A 49 24.63 7.91 -8.89
CA ARG A 49 23.96 7.64 -7.61
C ARG A 49 23.05 8.78 -7.14
N ASP A 50 23.17 9.97 -7.70
CA ASP A 50 22.22 11.07 -7.43
C ASP A 50 20.84 10.80 -8.05
N PHE A 51 20.76 9.81 -8.93
CA PHE A 51 19.54 9.32 -9.56
C PHE A 51 19.14 7.94 -9.04
N SER A 52 19.75 7.48 -7.94
CA SER A 52 19.36 6.24 -7.29
C SER A 52 17.87 6.26 -6.96
N ALA A 53 17.18 5.22 -7.39
CA ALA A 53 15.76 5.03 -7.14
C ALA A 53 15.48 3.54 -6.91
N THR A 54 14.44 3.24 -6.15
CA THR A 54 13.85 1.91 -6.04
C THR A 54 12.82 1.73 -7.17
N LEU A 55 12.42 0.49 -7.45
CA LEU A 55 11.41 0.20 -8.46
C LEU A 55 10.55 -0.99 -8.04
N LEU A 56 9.25 -0.77 -7.95
CA LEU A 56 8.25 -1.81 -7.76
C LEU A 56 7.45 -1.97 -9.06
N LEU A 57 7.53 -3.13 -9.69
CA LEU A 57 6.81 -3.42 -10.94
C LEU A 57 5.91 -4.63 -10.77
N MET A 58 4.68 -4.54 -11.27
CA MET A 58 3.70 -5.62 -11.23
C MET A 58 2.82 -5.59 -12.47
N ILE A 59 2.54 -6.77 -13.04
CA ILE A 59 1.57 -7.00 -14.10
C ILE A 59 0.53 -7.97 -13.57
N THR A 60 -0.75 -7.62 -13.76
CA THR A 60 -1.89 -8.50 -13.47
C THR A 60 -2.69 -8.74 -14.74
N VAL A 61 -3.05 -9.99 -14.99
CA VAL A 61 -3.84 -10.43 -16.15
C VAL A 61 -4.99 -11.29 -15.63
N PRO A 62 -6.26 -10.91 -15.90
CA PRO A 62 -7.39 -11.76 -15.59
C PRO A 62 -7.32 -13.09 -16.36
N VAL A 63 -7.45 -14.21 -15.66
CA VAL A 63 -7.49 -15.56 -16.24
C VAL A 63 -8.65 -16.32 -15.62
N ASN A 64 -9.76 -16.41 -16.36
CA ASN A 64 -11.05 -16.93 -15.86
C ASN A 64 -11.52 -16.14 -14.62
N ASP A 65 -11.74 -16.82 -13.50
CA ASP A 65 -12.14 -16.25 -12.20
C ASP A 65 -10.93 -15.94 -11.29
N GLU A 66 -9.72 -16.06 -11.81
CA GLU A 66 -8.46 -15.80 -11.13
C GLU A 66 -7.68 -14.65 -11.78
N GLN A 67 -6.59 -14.27 -11.12
CA GLN A 67 -5.61 -13.32 -11.62
C GLN A 67 -4.27 -14.03 -11.75
N PHE A 68 -3.65 -13.92 -12.92
CA PHE A 68 -2.23 -14.16 -13.09
C PHE A 68 -1.50 -12.88 -12.73
N VAL A 69 -0.56 -12.97 -11.79
CA VAL A 69 0.26 -11.84 -11.36
C VAL A 69 1.73 -12.18 -11.49
N ILE A 70 2.50 -11.21 -11.96
CA ILE A 70 3.95 -11.26 -11.98
C ILE A 70 4.50 -9.92 -11.50
N SER A 71 5.58 -9.97 -10.74
CA SER A 71 6.20 -8.79 -10.16
C SER A 71 7.72 -8.89 -10.18
N CYS A 72 8.38 -7.74 -10.17
CA CYS A 72 9.81 -7.61 -9.96
C CYS A 72 10.04 -6.38 -9.07
N GLN A 73 10.78 -6.57 -7.98
CA GLN A 73 11.00 -5.55 -6.96
C GLN A 73 12.51 -5.28 -6.77
N ILE A 74 12.84 -3.99 -6.70
CA ILE A 74 14.16 -3.46 -6.39
C ILE A 74 13.99 -2.43 -5.27
N GLY A 75 14.68 -2.63 -4.14
CA GLY A 75 14.51 -1.85 -2.93
C GLY A 75 13.50 -2.41 -1.93
N ASP A 76 13.24 -1.61 -0.89
CA ASP A 76 12.59 -2.06 0.35
C ASP A 76 11.09 -1.80 0.43
N GLY A 77 10.48 -1.34 -0.67
CA GLY A 77 9.03 -1.27 -0.78
C GLY A 77 8.34 -2.64 -0.73
N MET A 78 7.05 -2.69 -1.02
CA MET A 78 6.30 -3.93 -0.92
C MET A 78 5.23 -4.07 -2.00
N ILE A 79 5.11 -5.29 -2.52
CA ILE A 79 4.02 -5.71 -3.41
C ILE A 79 3.30 -6.90 -2.75
N ALA A 80 1.99 -6.80 -2.57
CA ALA A 80 1.19 -7.85 -1.97
C ALA A 80 -0.13 -8.07 -2.71
N ALA A 81 -0.50 -9.34 -2.90
CA ALA A 81 -1.85 -9.73 -3.32
C ALA A 81 -2.71 -10.06 -2.11
N VAL A 82 -3.94 -9.55 -2.12
CA VAL A 82 -4.96 -9.81 -1.11
C VAL A 82 -6.09 -10.64 -1.70
N SER A 83 -6.61 -11.59 -0.92
CA SER A 83 -7.76 -12.44 -1.21
C SER A 83 -8.73 -12.32 -0.05
N SER A 84 -9.50 -11.24 0.00
CA SER A 84 -10.33 -10.89 1.16
C SER A 84 -11.47 -11.86 1.49
N PHE A 85 -11.77 -12.81 0.60
CA PHE A 85 -12.70 -13.90 0.83
C PHE A 85 -12.07 -15.13 1.50
N MET A 86 -10.74 -15.14 1.71
CA MET A 86 -10.03 -16.23 2.37
C MET A 86 -9.85 -15.95 3.87
N PRO A 87 -9.61 -16.99 4.70
CA PRO A 87 -9.13 -16.80 6.07
C PRO A 87 -7.88 -15.91 6.11
N CYS A 88 -7.71 -15.14 7.19
CA CYS A 88 -6.63 -14.16 7.32
C CYS A 88 -5.24 -14.77 7.05
N SER A 89 -5.00 -15.98 7.54
CA SER A 89 -3.75 -16.75 7.36
C SER A 89 -3.39 -17.07 5.91
N GLU A 90 -4.36 -17.04 4.99
CA GLU A 90 -4.18 -17.37 3.57
C GLU A 90 -4.51 -16.19 2.65
N ALA A 91 -5.09 -15.12 3.20
CA ALA A 91 -5.60 -14.00 2.45
C ALA A 91 -4.50 -13.18 1.79
N VAL A 92 -3.31 -13.12 2.38
CA VAL A 92 -2.22 -12.29 1.91
C VAL A 92 -1.13 -13.13 1.27
N LYS A 93 -0.59 -12.66 0.15
CA LYS A 93 0.63 -13.19 -0.46
C LYS A 93 1.56 -12.07 -0.86
N LEU A 94 2.78 -12.09 -0.31
CA LEU A 94 3.87 -11.23 -0.78
C LEU A 94 4.26 -11.62 -2.21
N LEU A 95 4.49 -10.61 -3.03
CA LEU A 95 4.92 -10.69 -4.42
C LEU A 95 6.29 -10.01 -4.60
N GLY A 96 7.09 -9.98 -3.55
CA GLY A 96 8.43 -9.41 -3.53
C GLY A 96 9.12 -9.77 -2.23
N GLU A 97 10.43 -9.63 -2.21
CA GLU A 97 11.25 -9.67 -1.01
C GLU A 97 11.99 -8.34 -0.95
N ALA A 98 11.88 -7.65 0.19
CA ALA A 98 12.66 -6.45 0.48
C ALA A 98 14.13 -6.82 0.65
N ASP A 99 15.03 -5.88 0.37
CA ASP A 99 16.48 -6.13 0.40
C ASP A 99 17.02 -6.25 1.84
N GLY A 100 16.34 -5.63 2.81
CA GLY A 100 16.73 -5.53 4.23
C GLY A 100 16.70 -6.80 5.10
N GLY A 101 16.86 -8.00 4.56
CA GLY A 101 16.68 -9.28 5.30
C GLY A 101 17.75 -9.68 6.32
N ALA A 102 18.86 -8.94 6.49
CA ALA A 102 19.90 -9.33 7.47
C ALA A 102 20.68 -8.17 8.11
N PHE A 103 20.83 -7.03 7.43
CA PHE A 103 21.54 -5.86 7.95
C PHE A 103 20.88 -4.60 7.40
N ALA A 104 20.43 -3.71 8.29
CA ALA A 104 19.94 -2.40 7.90
C ALA A 104 21.07 -1.63 7.20
N GLY A 105 20.96 -1.41 5.87
CA GLY A 105 21.90 -0.56 5.13
C GLY A 105 22.33 -1.00 3.72
N GLU A 106 21.90 -2.16 3.21
CA GLU A 106 22.20 -2.57 1.81
C GLU A 106 20.93 -2.64 0.96
N THR A 107 20.32 -1.49 0.69
CA THR A 107 19.26 -1.37 -0.33
C THR A 107 19.89 -1.43 -1.72
N ASP A 108 19.48 -2.39 -2.56
CA ASP A 108 19.87 -2.41 -3.96
C ASP A 108 19.05 -1.34 -4.70
N PHE A 109 19.72 -0.40 -5.35
CA PHE A 109 19.06 0.58 -6.21
C PHE A 109 18.90 0.09 -7.63
N LEU A 110 17.93 0.66 -8.37
CA LEU A 110 17.69 0.37 -9.77
C LEU A 110 18.95 0.51 -10.61
N THR A 111 19.82 1.48 -10.33
CA THR A 111 21.06 1.74 -11.07
C THR A 111 22.26 0.88 -10.63
N SER A 112 22.07 -0.06 -9.71
CA SER A 112 23.12 -1.00 -9.30
C SER A 112 23.52 -1.91 -10.46
N GLU A 113 24.82 -2.16 -10.65
CA GLU A 113 25.32 -3.02 -11.74
C GLU A 113 24.74 -4.43 -11.72
N SER A 114 24.30 -4.90 -10.54
CA SER A 114 23.57 -6.17 -10.38
C SER A 114 22.26 -6.23 -11.16
N MET A 115 21.56 -5.10 -11.33
CA MET A 115 20.25 -5.03 -11.99
C MET A 115 20.31 -5.25 -13.51
N LYS A 116 21.49 -5.25 -14.12
CA LYS A 116 21.70 -5.67 -15.52
C LYS A 116 21.77 -7.19 -15.69
N ARG A 117 21.99 -7.94 -14.60
CA ARG A 117 22.18 -9.40 -14.67
C ARG A 117 20.84 -10.12 -14.62
N ARG A 118 20.61 -11.01 -15.58
CA ARG A 118 19.36 -11.77 -15.68
C ARG A 118 19.12 -12.62 -14.45
N GLU A 119 20.16 -13.22 -13.87
CA GLU A 119 20.08 -14.06 -12.67
C GLU A 119 19.54 -13.27 -11.47
N THR A 120 19.98 -12.01 -11.32
CA THR A 120 19.51 -11.11 -10.26
C THR A 120 18.03 -10.79 -10.44
N LEU A 121 17.62 -10.42 -11.66
CA LEU A 121 16.20 -10.10 -11.94
C LEU A 121 15.30 -11.34 -11.82
N MET A 122 15.78 -12.52 -12.23
CA MET A 122 15.07 -13.79 -12.02
C MET A 122 14.85 -14.07 -10.53
N GLY A 123 15.87 -13.87 -9.69
CA GLY A 123 15.77 -14.02 -8.24
C GLY A 123 14.80 -13.04 -7.58
N ARG A 124 14.56 -11.87 -8.21
CA ARG A 124 13.60 -10.84 -7.76
C ARG A 124 12.22 -10.96 -8.39
N THR A 125 12.03 -11.86 -9.35
CA THR A 125 10.74 -12.07 -10.02
C THR A 125 9.87 -13.00 -9.18
N ARG A 126 8.60 -12.65 -8.95
CA ARG A 126 7.60 -13.54 -8.33
C ARG A 126 6.42 -13.71 -9.27
N ILE A 127 5.90 -14.94 -9.34
CA ILE A 127 4.72 -15.28 -10.15
C ILE A 127 3.69 -15.97 -9.26
N ALA A 128 2.43 -15.60 -9.40
CA ALA A 128 1.32 -16.32 -8.80
C ALA A 128 0.11 -16.34 -9.73
N ARG A 129 -0.72 -17.37 -9.58
CA ARG A 129 -2.07 -17.41 -10.13
C ARG A 129 -2.99 -17.84 -9.01
N ARG A 130 -3.98 -17.00 -8.71
CA ARG A 130 -4.99 -17.27 -7.67
C ARG A 130 -6.16 -16.31 -7.83
N LYS A 131 -7.26 -16.57 -7.14
CA LYS A 131 -8.29 -15.54 -6.92
C LYS A 131 -7.66 -14.41 -6.12
N ILE A 132 -7.72 -13.19 -6.63
CA ILE A 132 -7.18 -11.98 -5.98
C ILE A 132 -8.31 -10.96 -5.94
N SER A 133 -8.49 -10.38 -4.77
CA SER A 133 -9.47 -9.34 -4.50
C SER A 133 -8.88 -7.97 -4.82
N ASP A 134 -7.66 -7.72 -4.35
CA ASP A 134 -6.97 -6.44 -4.42
C ASP A 134 -5.45 -6.68 -4.48
N ILE A 135 -4.71 -5.75 -5.07
CA ILE A 135 -3.24 -5.69 -5.02
C ILE A 135 -2.83 -4.41 -4.31
N LEU A 136 -1.87 -4.52 -3.39
CA LEU A 136 -1.24 -3.42 -2.68
C LEU A 136 0.19 -3.25 -3.19
N ILE A 137 0.58 -2.04 -3.55
CA ILE A 137 1.95 -1.66 -3.91
C ILE A 137 2.31 -0.43 -3.10
N MET A 138 3.40 -0.47 -2.33
CA MET A 138 3.73 0.63 -1.42
C MET A 138 5.22 0.83 -1.25
N THR A 139 5.63 2.06 -0.95
CA THR A 139 7.00 2.38 -0.52
C THR A 139 7.27 1.84 0.89
N ASP A 140 8.55 1.77 1.27
CA ASP A 140 9.04 1.50 2.63
C ASP A 140 8.46 2.46 3.67
N GLY A 141 8.25 3.73 3.30
CA GLY A 141 7.54 4.72 4.13
C GLY A 141 6.13 4.29 4.61
N VAL A 142 5.50 3.31 3.96
CA VAL A 142 4.24 2.67 4.41
C VAL A 142 4.47 1.22 4.85
N ALA A 143 5.30 0.46 4.13
CA ALA A 143 5.55 -0.95 4.43
C ALA A 143 6.10 -1.15 5.86
N ASP A 144 7.00 -0.26 6.30
CA ASP A 144 7.68 -0.38 7.59
C ASP A 144 6.75 -0.20 8.79
N ASP A 145 5.61 0.51 8.62
CA ASP A 145 4.57 0.62 9.65
C ASP A 145 3.93 -0.74 9.98
N TYR A 146 4.05 -1.69 9.05
CA TYR A 146 3.42 -3.02 9.11
C TYR A 146 4.49 -4.13 9.11
N TYR A 147 5.53 -3.98 9.92
CA TYR A 147 6.55 -5.02 10.11
C TYR A 147 6.18 -6.01 11.25
N PRO A 148 6.44 -7.33 11.12
CA PRO A 148 6.91 -8.01 9.92
C PRO A 148 5.80 -8.15 8.88
N ASN A 149 6.16 -7.79 7.65
CA ASN A 149 5.27 -7.56 6.49
C ASN A 149 4.27 -8.70 6.26
N ALA A 150 4.71 -9.95 6.29
CA ALA A 150 3.85 -11.10 6.02
C ALA A 150 2.67 -11.23 7.02
N SER A 151 2.87 -10.86 8.28
CA SER A 151 1.84 -11.00 9.34
C SER A 151 0.96 -9.76 9.50
N GLN A 152 1.46 -8.56 9.16
CA GLN A 152 0.77 -7.30 9.43
C GLN A 152 0.09 -6.70 8.19
N LEU A 153 0.22 -7.31 7.01
CA LEU A 153 -0.47 -6.84 5.82
C LEU A 153 -2.00 -6.97 5.90
N SER A 154 -2.50 -7.98 6.61
CA SER A 154 -3.93 -8.09 6.90
C SER A 154 -4.40 -6.93 7.79
N ARG A 155 -3.55 -6.49 8.71
CA ARG A 155 -3.75 -5.31 9.55
C ARG A 155 -3.88 -4.05 8.68
N LEU A 156 -2.93 -3.79 7.78
CA LEU A 156 -3.00 -2.66 6.84
C LEU A 156 -4.32 -2.66 6.06
N TYR A 157 -4.68 -3.78 5.45
CA TYR A 157 -5.90 -3.83 4.66
C TYR A 157 -7.17 -3.67 5.52
N THR A 158 -7.16 -4.14 6.77
CA THR A 158 -8.24 -3.86 7.73
C THR A 158 -8.30 -2.38 8.10
N ASP A 159 -7.16 -1.71 8.31
CA ASP A 159 -7.10 -0.27 8.58
C ASP A 159 -7.67 0.54 7.41
N LEU A 160 -7.36 0.15 6.16
CA LEU A 160 -7.95 0.78 4.97
C LEU A 160 -9.47 0.65 4.93
N GLN A 161 -10.01 -0.50 5.38
CA GLN A 161 -11.46 -0.71 5.49
C GLN A 161 -12.08 0.14 6.60
N LEU A 162 -11.49 0.09 7.81
CA LEU A 162 -11.94 0.82 8.99
C LEU A 162 -11.98 2.33 8.79
N ASN A 163 -11.08 2.86 7.96
CA ASN A 163 -10.99 4.27 7.62
C ASN A 163 -11.69 4.63 6.30
N ASN A 164 -12.56 3.74 5.78
CA ASN A 164 -13.42 4.01 4.62
C ASN A 164 -12.66 4.34 3.32
N ILE A 165 -11.41 3.87 3.20
CA ILE A 165 -10.57 4.06 2.01
C ILE A 165 -10.89 3.01 0.95
N ILE A 166 -11.11 1.77 1.40
CA ILE A 166 -11.56 0.66 0.56
C ILE A 166 -12.89 0.09 1.08
N PRO A 167 -13.70 -0.54 0.21
CA PRO A 167 -14.97 -1.12 0.64
C PRO A 167 -14.76 -2.29 1.61
N VAL A 168 -15.67 -2.40 2.57
CA VAL A 168 -15.83 -3.63 3.37
C VAL A 168 -16.51 -4.67 2.49
N ARG A 169 -15.93 -5.86 2.42
CA ARG A 169 -16.57 -6.99 1.75
C ARG A 169 -17.34 -7.77 2.79
N ASP A 170 -18.66 -7.81 2.62
CA ASP A 170 -19.52 -8.48 3.58
C ASP A 170 -19.21 -9.98 3.61
N ASN A 171 -18.99 -10.49 4.83
CA ASN A 171 -19.14 -11.91 5.11
C ASN A 171 -20.51 -12.10 5.77
N PRO A 172 -21.56 -12.44 4.99
CA PRO A 172 -22.93 -12.50 5.51
C PRO A 172 -23.13 -13.56 6.60
N ASP A 173 -22.17 -14.47 6.79
CA ASP A 173 -22.30 -15.61 7.69
C ASP A 173 -21.95 -15.29 9.16
N LYS A 174 -21.29 -14.15 9.46
CA LYS A 174 -21.01 -13.72 10.84
C LYS A 174 -22.03 -12.69 11.31
N LYS A 175 -22.90 -13.10 12.23
CA LYS A 175 -23.84 -12.19 12.92
C LYS A 175 -23.08 -11.18 13.77
N ALA A 176 -23.62 -9.96 13.82
CA ALA A 176 -23.18 -8.91 14.73
C ALA A 176 -23.29 -9.37 16.19
N ASP A 177 -22.16 -9.49 16.87
CA ASP A 177 -22.13 -9.68 18.32
C ASP A 177 -22.20 -8.30 18.99
N ASN A 178 -23.35 -8.00 19.60
CA ASN A 178 -23.61 -6.71 20.22
C ASN A 178 -22.68 -6.43 21.40
N ASP A 179 -22.21 -7.46 22.11
CA ASP A 179 -21.26 -7.28 23.21
C ASP A 179 -19.90 -6.81 22.68
N ILE A 180 -19.42 -7.42 21.59
CA ILE A 180 -18.19 -6.98 20.92
C ILE A 180 -18.34 -5.56 20.38
N ILE A 181 -19.45 -5.26 19.69
CA ILE A 181 -19.71 -3.92 19.12
C ILE A 181 -19.76 -2.84 20.21
N SER A 182 -20.31 -3.16 21.38
CA SER A 182 -20.37 -2.21 22.50
C SER A 182 -19.00 -1.80 23.05
N ARG A 183 -17.97 -2.62 22.82
CA ARG A 183 -16.58 -2.42 23.26
C ARG A 183 -15.70 -1.72 22.24
N ILE A 184 -16.22 -1.38 21.05
CA ILE A 184 -15.47 -0.63 20.04
C ILE A 184 -15.11 0.75 20.61
N PRO A 185 -13.82 1.14 20.64
CA PRO A 185 -13.39 2.44 21.17
C PRO A 185 -13.86 3.59 20.27
N GLU A 186 -13.77 4.82 20.79
CA GLU A 186 -13.92 6.00 19.92
C GLU A 186 -12.65 6.18 19.07
N PRO A 187 -12.78 6.65 17.80
CA PRO A 187 -11.64 6.96 16.96
C PRO A 187 -10.73 8.01 17.59
N VAL A 188 -9.42 7.92 17.31
CA VAL A 188 -8.44 8.88 17.82
C VAL A 188 -8.25 10.00 16.81
N SER A 189 -8.31 11.26 17.25
CA SER A 189 -8.11 12.42 16.38
C SER A 189 -6.69 12.98 16.50
N TYR A 190 -6.14 13.39 15.37
CA TYR A 190 -4.83 14.06 15.29
C TYR A 190 -4.91 15.32 14.43
N PRO A 191 -4.14 16.38 14.75
CA PRO A 191 -3.98 17.54 13.89
C PRO A 191 -3.47 17.14 12.50
N TRP A 192 -4.06 17.71 11.46
CA TRP A 192 -3.62 17.47 10.09
C TRP A 192 -2.31 18.18 9.79
N VAL A 193 -1.36 17.44 9.21
CA VAL A 193 -0.03 17.96 8.85
C VAL A 193 -0.06 19.20 7.94
N ASN A 194 -1.12 19.35 7.14
CA ASN A 194 -1.29 20.49 6.24
C ASN A 194 -2.02 21.67 6.90
N ASP A 195 -2.75 21.45 8.01
CA ASP A 195 -3.44 22.47 8.80
C ASP A 195 -3.74 21.95 10.22
N ASN A 196 -2.91 22.34 11.19
CA ASN A 196 -3.01 21.85 12.57
C ASN A 196 -4.30 22.26 13.30
N ASN A 197 -5.16 23.10 12.71
CA ASN A 197 -6.48 23.42 13.28
C ASN A 197 -7.55 22.40 12.90
N ILE A 198 -7.25 21.55 11.90
CA ILE A 198 -8.13 20.49 11.42
C ILE A 198 -7.72 19.20 12.11
N GLU A 199 -8.62 18.65 12.91
CA GLU A 199 -8.48 17.33 13.53
C GLU A 199 -9.03 16.26 12.58
N ILE A 200 -8.25 15.20 12.35
CA ILE A 200 -8.64 14.04 11.53
C ILE A 200 -8.74 12.83 12.44
N ALA A 201 -9.92 12.22 12.50
CA ALA A 201 -10.15 10.98 13.24
C ALA A 201 -9.63 9.77 12.45
N ILE A 202 -9.01 8.83 13.16
CA ILE A 202 -8.47 7.58 12.59
C ILE A 202 -8.84 6.40 13.50
N ASN A 203 -9.24 5.30 12.86
CA ASN A 203 -9.36 3.99 13.48
C ASN A 203 -8.08 3.17 13.29
N TYR A 204 -7.70 2.42 14.32
CA TYR A 204 -6.60 1.46 14.27
C TYR A 204 -7.15 0.05 14.59
N SER A 205 -6.90 -0.90 13.70
CA SER A 205 -7.34 -2.30 13.85
C SER A 205 -6.78 -2.96 15.11
N SER A 206 -5.53 -2.65 15.49
CA SER A 206 -4.87 -3.12 16.71
C SER A 206 -5.65 -2.71 17.97
N GLU A 207 -5.97 -1.43 18.09
CA GLU A 207 -6.70 -0.86 19.23
C GLU A 207 -8.13 -1.39 19.30
N ILE A 208 -8.82 -1.48 18.15
CA ILE A 208 -10.16 -2.04 18.09
C ILE A 208 -10.15 -3.51 18.50
N ALA A 209 -9.22 -4.31 17.97
CA ALA A 209 -9.10 -5.73 18.31
C ALA A 209 -8.84 -5.92 19.81
N GLN A 210 -7.91 -5.13 20.37
CA GLN A 210 -7.59 -5.14 21.80
C GLN A 210 -8.80 -4.79 22.67
N SER A 211 -9.46 -3.66 22.40
CA SER A 211 -10.64 -3.20 23.14
C SER A 211 -11.81 -4.18 23.05
N CYS A 212 -11.99 -4.81 21.89
CA CYS A 212 -13.01 -5.84 21.64
C CYS A 212 -12.63 -7.21 22.23
N GLY A 213 -11.38 -7.42 22.68
CA GLY A 213 -10.90 -8.70 23.18
C GLY A 213 -10.87 -9.80 22.11
N ILE A 214 -10.58 -9.44 20.86
CA ILE A 214 -10.46 -10.36 19.71
C ILE A 214 -9.08 -10.24 19.08
N SER A 215 -8.67 -11.22 18.26
CA SER A 215 -7.43 -11.09 17.47
C SER A 215 -7.63 -10.17 16.27
N THR A 216 -6.53 -9.65 15.71
CA THR A 216 -6.53 -8.92 14.44
C THR A 216 -7.06 -9.77 13.28
N GLU A 217 -6.79 -11.07 13.32
CA GLU A 217 -7.27 -12.08 12.38
C GLU A 217 -8.78 -12.31 12.50
N ASP A 218 -9.33 -12.25 13.71
CA ASP A 218 -10.77 -12.31 13.94
C ASP A 218 -11.46 -11.05 13.44
N LEU A 219 -10.86 -9.88 13.69
CA LEU A 219 -11.37 -8.58 13.23
C LEU A 219 -11.45 -8.54 11.70
N TRP A 220 -10.43 -9.01 10.99
CA TRP A 220 -10.41 -9.15 9.52
C TRP A 220 -11.67 -9.84 8.97
N GLN A 221 -12.15 -10.87 9.66
CA GLN A 221 -13.31 -11.65 9.24
C GLN A 221 -14.64 -11.07 9.74
N ASN A 222 -14.64 -10.01 10.54
CA ASN A 222 -15.81 -9.50 11.24
C ASN A 222 -16.31 -8.18 10.63
N SER A 223 -16.95 -8.27 9.46
CA SER A 223 -17.48 -7.10 8.74
C SER A 223 -18.49 -6.30 9.57
N ALA A 224 -19.22 -6.94 10.50
CA ALA A 224 -20.13 -6.24 11.41
C ALA A 224 -19.39 -5.29 12.36
N VAL A 225 -18.27 -5.72 12.96
CA VAL A 225 -17.42 -4.88 13.82
C VAL A 225 -16.75 -3.78 13.00
N ILE A 226 -16.21 -4.10 11.81
CA ILE A 226 -15.60 -3.10 10.92
C ILE A 226 -16.62 -2.03 10.52
N ASN A 227 -17.83 -2.42 10.11
CA ASN A 227 -18.89 -1.48 9.75
C ASN A 227 -19.35 -0.64 10.96
N ALA A 228 -19.47 -1.22 12.15
CA ALA A 228 -19.80 -0.47 13.36
C ALA A 228 -18.71 0.56 13.73
N ALA A 229 -17.43 0.21 13.58
CA ALA A 229 -16.31 1.13 13.80
C ALA A 229 -16.26 2.25 12.74
N ARG A 230 -16.56 1.95 11.47
CA ARG A 230 -16.72 2.97 10.40
C ARG A 230 -17.86 3.94 10.71
N GLU A 231 -18.96 3.44 11.27
CA GLU A 231 -20.08 4.29 11.67
C GLU A 231 -19.72 5.21 12.84
N LYS A 232 -18.89 4.75 13.79
CA LYS A 232 -18.32 5.62 14.83
C LYS A 232 -17.39 6.67 14.24
N LEU A 233 -16.51 6.29 13.32
CA LEU A 233 -15.64 7.23 12.60
C LEU A 233 -16.42 8.33 11.90
N ARG A 234 -17.45 7.96 11.13
CA ARG A 234 -18.34 8.90 10.46
C ARG A 234 -19.00 9.89 11.44
N LYS A 235 -19.37 9.42 12.64
CA LYS A 235 -19.94 10.29 13.68
C LYS A 235 -18.88 11.18 14.33
N ALA A 236 -17.66 10.68 14.55
CA ALA A 236 -16.56 11.45 15.10
C ALA A 236 -16.17 12.60 14.16
N ASP A 237 -16.09 12.34 12.85
CA ASP A 237 -15.84 13.38 11.84
C ASP A 237 -16.93 14.48 11.85
N ASN A 238 -18.19 14.10 12.12
CA ASN A 238 -19.30 15.05 12.29
C ASN A 238 -19.23 15.86 13.60
N ILE A 239 -18.43 15.44 14.59
CA ILE A 239 -18.34 16.09 15.92
C ILE A 239 -17.04 16.90 16.07
N SER A 240 -15.90 16.45 15.53
CA SER A 240 -14.58 17.07 15.72
C SER A 240 -14.16 18.03 14.60
N GLY A 241 -14.76 17.96 13.40
CA GLY A 241 -14.23 18.65 12.21
C GLY A 241 -15.25 19.30 11.28
N GLU A 242 -16.56 19.18 11.56
CA GLU A 242 -17.65 19.51 10.62
C GLU A 242 -17.65 20.97 10.11
N LYS A 243 -16.97 21.90 10.80
CA LYS A 243 -16.79 23.26 10.32
C LYS A 243 -15.50 23.45 9.53
N GLN A 244 -14.37 22.88 9.97
CA GLN A 244 -13.06 23.19 9.37
C GLN A 244 -12.68 22.25 8.22
N LEU A 245 -12.85 20.93 8.37
CA LEU A 245 -12.65 19.97 7.29
C LEU A 245 -13.67 20.24 6.18
N LYS A 246 -14.94 20.47 6.53
CA LYS A 246 -15.96 20.90 5.56
C LYS A 246 -15.61 22.22 4.89
N THR A 247 -15.14 23.23 5.62
CA THR A 247 -14.68 24.50 5.00
C THR A 247 -13.50 24.26 4.05
N TRP A 248 -12.56 23.38 4.40
CA TRP A 248 -11.45 23.03 3.53
C TRP A 248 -11.94 22.27 2.27
N LEU A 249 -12.81 21.29 2.44
CA LEU A 249 -13.47 20.55 1.36
C LEU A 249 -14.25 21.51 0.45
N ASP A 250 -15.06 22.40 1.01
CA ASP A 250 -15.83 23.42 0.29
C ASP A 250 -14.91 24.36 -0.51
N ARG A 251 -13.76 24.78 0.04
CA ARG A 251 -12.73 25.56 -0.68
C ARG A 251 -12.16 24.77 -1.87
N LYS A 252 -12.04 23.46 -1.74
CA LYS A 252 -11.63 22.54 -2.81
C LYS A 252 -12.78 22.10 -3.71
N LYS A 253 -14.01 22.54 -3.43
CA LYS A 253 -15.27 22.10 -4.08
C LYS A 253 -15.51 20.60 -3.98
N LEU A 254 -15.07 19.99 -2.89
CA LEU A 254 -15.29 18.60 -2.52
C LEU A 254 -16.38 18.55 -1.45
N SER A 255 -17.12 17.44 -1.36
CA SER A 255 -17.94 17.14 -0.18
C SER A 255 -17.39 15.89 0.49
N ALA A 256 -17.56 15.77 1.81
CA ALA A 256 -17.09 14.61 2.56
C ALA A 256 -17.70 13.29 2.01
N ASP A 257 -18.96 13.36 1.58
CA ASP A 257 -19.68 12.24 0.95
C ASP A 257 -19.16 11.89 -0.46
N ASN A 258 -18.48 12.81 -1.14
CA ASN A 258 -17.98 12.64 -2.51
C ASN A 258 -16.46 12.51 -2.61
N LEU A 259 -15.74 12.44 -1.49
CA LEU A 259 -14.29 12.22 -1.53
C LEU A 259 -13.98 10.89 -2.22
N SER A 260 -13.11 10.96 -3.23
CA SER A 260 -12.59 9.78 -3.91
C SER A 260 -11.78 8.91 -2.94
N GLY A 261 -11.62 7.62 -3.26
CA GLY A 261 -10.77 6.72 -2.47
C GLY A 261 -9.32 7.21 -2.39
N GLU A 262 -8.82 7.85 -3.46
CA GLU A 262 -7.48 8.45 -3.51
C GLU A 262 -7.32 9.59 -2.50
N GLU A 263 -8.29 10.50 -2.42
CA GLU A 263 -8.22 11.63 -1.49
C GLU A 263 -8.33 11.16 -0.04
N LYS A 264 -9.19 10.18 0.23
CA LYS A 264 -9.27 9.55 1.56
C LYS A 264 -7.97 8.88 1.94
N LEU A 265 -7.37 8.14 1.01
CA LEU A 265 -6.07 7.50 1.22
C LEU A 265 -4.98 8.52 1.52
N LYS A 266 -4.94 9.63 0.78
CA LYS A 266 -3.98 10.71 1.00
C LYS A 266 -4.13 11.33 2.39
N ILE A 267 -5.34 11.70 2.78
CA ILE A 267 -5.60 12.28 4.11
C ILE A 267 -5.20 11.28 5.21
N TRP A 268 -5.55 10.00 5.04
CA TRP A 268 -5.16 8.97 5.99
C TRP A 268 -3.65 8.79 6.08
N LEU A 269 -2.91 8.73 4.96
CA LEU A 269 -1.45 8.61 4.96
C LEU A 269 -0.75 9.81 5.61
N ASP A 270 -1.29 11.02 5.42
CA ASP A 270 -0.79 12.25 6.04
C ASP A 270 -0.92 12.21 7.58
N ASN A 271 -1.99 11.59 8.08
CA ASN A 271 -2.38 11.60 9.49
C ASN A 271 -2.06 10.29 10.25
N TYR A 272 -1.68 9.22 9.57
CA TYR A 272 -1.35 7.95 10.23
C TYR A 272 -0.07 8.10 11.09
N VAL A 273 -0.16 7.74 12.38
CA VAL A 273 0.89 8.03 13.37
C VAL A 273 1.72 6.83 13.83
N GLU A 274 1.26 5.59 13.59
CA GLU A 274 2.04 4.39 13.91
C GLU A 274 3.12 4.15 12.85
N ARG A 275 4.18 4.96 12.90
CA ARG A 275 5.20 5.01 11.85
C ARG A 275 6.41 4.11 12.13
N GLY A 276 6.76 3.28 11.15
CA GLY A 276 8.01 2.52 11.08
C GLY A 276 9.11 3.24 10.30
N SER A 277 8.75 4.16 9.40
CA SER A 277 9.69 4.99 8.62
C SER A 277 9.23 6.45 8.51
N PHE A 278 10.18 7.34 8.22
CA PHE A 278 9.96 8.76 7.91
C PHE A 278 10.06 9.07 6.41
N ASP A 279 10.24 8.06 5.57
CA ASP A 279 10.33 8.21 4.12
C ASP A 279 8.97 8.57 3.49
N ASP A 280 9.03 8.98 2.22
CA ASP A 280 7.84 9.34 1.45
C ASP A 280 6.83 8.18 1.38
N ARG A 281 5.58 8.51 1.66
CA ARG A 281 4.49 7.53 1.81
C ARG A 281 3.69 7.45 0.52
N THR A 282 3.85 6.36 -0.22
CA THR A 282 3.02 6.06 -1.39
C THR A 282 2.41 4.68 -1.24
N LEU A 283 1.10 4.58 -1.44
CA LEU A 283 0.36 3.32 -1.50
C LEU A 283 -0.57 3.35 -2.71
N VAL A 284 -0.52 2.30 -3.51
CA VAL A 284 -1.45 2.01 -4.59
C VAL A 284 -2.29 0.81 -4.19
N VAL A 285 -3.62 0.98 -4.25
CA VAL A 285 -4.57 -0.11 -4.09
C VAL A 285 -5.27 -0.36 -5.41
N CYS A 286 -5.08 -1.54 -5.97
CA CYS A 286 -5.72 -1.97 -7.21
C CYS A 286 -6.80 -3.01 -6.89
N SER A 287 -8.07 -2.61 -6.90
CA SER A 287 -9.19 -3.53 -6.71
C SER A 287 -9.53 -4.26 -8.00
N LEU A 288 -9.41 -5.60 -7.98
CA LEU A 288 -9.55 -6.44 -9.17
C LEU A 288 -10.92 -7.10 -9.29
N SER A 289 -11.71 -7.10 -8.21
CA SER A 289 -13.06 -7.68 -8.23
C SER A 289 -14.12 -6.65 -8.60
N GLY A 290 -13.97 -6.04 -9.77
CA GLY A 290 -14.98 -5.23 -10.43
C GLY A 290 -15.53 -5.98 -11.64
N ASN A 291 -16.27 -7.07 -11.42
CA ASN A 291 -17.28 -7.65 -12.31
C ASN A 291 -17.79 -8.98 -11.72
N ARG A 292 -18.62 -8.89 -10.70
CA ARG A 292 -19.76 -9.81 -10.59
C ARG A 292 -20.99 -8.95 -10.89
N GLY A 293 -21.33 -8.86 -12.17
CA GLY A 293 -22.68 -8.48 -12.57
C GLY A 293 -23.69 -9.52 -12.07
#